data_AF-A0AAV3S1B5-F1
#
_entry.id   AF-A0AAV3S1B5-F1
#
_cell.length_a   1.000
_cell.length_b   1.000
_cell.length_c   1.000
_cell.angle_alpha   90.00
_cell.angle_beta   90.00
_cell.angle_gamma   90.00
#
_symmetry.space_group_name_H-M   'P 1'
#
loop_
_entity.id
_entity.type
_entity.pdbx_description
1 polymer ?
#
loop_
_entity_poly.entity_id
_entity_poly.type
_entity_poly.pdbx_seq_one_letter_code
_entity_poly.pdbx_strand_id
1 'polypeptide(L)' 'MCTDFTSLNKACPKDFYPLPCLRRLVDGSAGYEVFDFMDASRGYYQIRMLPEDEEKTAFFTEYGEFSWKSYLLA' A
#
# COMPACT_ATOMS: atom_id res chain seq x y z
N MET A 1 13.90 -1.83 -6.17
CA MET A 1 14.32 -2.42 -4.89
C MET A 1 13.14 -3.19 -4.32
N CYS A 2 13.34 -4.41 -3.86
CA CYS A 2 12.30 -5.24 -3.24
C CYS A 2 12.79 -5.65 -1.85
N THR A 3 12.02 -5.35 -0.81
CA THR A 3 12.35 -5.71 0.57
C THR A 3 11.41 -6.83 0.99
N ASP A 4 11.96 -7.93 1.52
CA ASP A 4 11.14 -9.05 1.98
C ASP A 4 10.50 -8.74 3.34
N PHE A 5 9.23 -8.37 3.32
CA PHE A 5 8.42 -8.13 4.52
C PHE A 5 7.55 -9.32 4.92
N THR A 6 7.77 -10.53 4.38
CA THR A 6 6.90 -11.70 4.64
C THR A 6 6.71 -11.97 6.14
N SER A 7 7.78 -11.88 6.93
CA SER A 7 7.72 -12.09 8.38
C SER A 7 7.04 -10.92 9.11
N LEU A 8 7.30 -9.69 8.68
CA LEU A 8 6.67 -8.49 9.22
C LEU A 8 5.15 -8.50 8.98
N ASN A 9 4.73 -8.78 7.74
CA ASN A 9 3.33 -8.87 7.33
C ASN A 9 2.55 -9.94 8.10
N LYS A 10 3.21 -11.01 8.55
CA LYS A 10 2.58 -12.05 9.40
C LYS A 10 2.39 -11.59 10.85
N ALA A 11 3.27 -10.72 11.35
CA ALA A 11 3.20 -10.17 12.71
C ALA A 11 2.23 -8.98 12.80
N CYS A 12 2.03 -8.24 11.70
CA CYS A 12 1.09 -7.14 11.64
C CYS A 12 -0.37 -7.60 11.81
N PRO A 13 -1.16 -6.90 12.64
CA PRO A 13 -2.61 -7.08 12.65
C PRO A 13 -3.18 -6.84 11.25
N LYS A 14 -4.07 -7.73 10.81
CA LYS A 14 -4.77 -7.55 9.54
C LYS A 14 -5.85 -6.48 9.71
N ASP A 15 -5.74 -5.39 8.97
CA ASP A 15 -6.81 -4.44 8.80
C ASP A 15 -7.81 -4.96 7.76
N PHE A 16 -9.08 -5.07 8.14
CA PHE A 16 -10.15 -5.53 7.26
C PHE A 16 -10.91 -4.33 6.69
N TYR A 17 -10.19 -3.43 6.01
CA TYR A 17 -10.85 -2.37 5.27
C TYR A 17 -11.79 -2.99 4.22
N PRO A 18 -13.10 -2.71 4.28
CA PRO A 18 -14.06 -3.35 3.38
C PRO A 18 -13.84 -2.82 1.97
N LEU A 19 -13.18 -3.62 1.13
CA LEU A 19 -13.07 -3.30 -0.28
C LEU A 19 -14.45 -3.38 -0.94
N PRO A 20 -14.84 -2.36 -1.72
CA PRO A 20 -16.13 -2.36 -2.39
C PRO A 20 -16.24 -3.57 -3.32
N CYS A 21 -17.43 -4.20 -3.33
CA CYS A 21 -17.72 -5.28 -4.26
C CYS A 21 -17.58 -4.78 -5.70
N LEU A 22 -16.77 -5.46 -6.53
CA LEU A 22 -16.53 -5.07 -7.92
C LEU A 22 -17.83 -4.87 -8.69
N ARG A 23 -18.81 -5.76 -8.51
CA ARG A 23 -20.11 -5.65 -9.19
C ARG A 23 -20.83 -4.34 -8.85
N ARG A 24 -20.76 -3.90 -7.58
CA ARG A 24 -21.35 -2.63 -7.16
C ARG A 24 -20.65 -1.43 -7.82
N LEU A 25 -19.33 -1.51 -8.02
CA LEU A 25 -18.59 -0.48 -8.75
C LEU A 25 -19.00 -0.44 -10.23
N VAL A 26 -19.14 -1.60 -10.87
CA VAL A 26 -19.56 -1.71 -12.28
C VAL A 26 -21.00 -1.23 -12.46
N ASP A 27 -21.94 -1.70 -11.64
CA ASP A 27 -23.34 -1.31 -11.72
C ASP A 27 -23.51 0.20 -11.43
N GLY A 28 -22.73 0.75 -10.50
CA GLY A 28 -22.71 2.20 -10.21
C GLY A 28 -22.13 3.05 -11.35
N SER A 29 -21.43 2.43 -12.30
CA SER A 29 -20.88 3.07 -13.49
C SER A 29 -21.79 2.94 -14.72
N ALA A 30 -22.92 2.24 -14.61
CA ALA A 30 -23.84 2.09 -15.72
C ALA A 30 -24.47 3.44 -16.12
N GLY A 31 -24.50 3.73 -17.42
CA GLY A 31 -25.11 4.95 -17.98
C GLY A 31 -24.16 6.13 -18.15
N TYR A 32 -22.88 6.01 -17.75
CA TYR A 32 -21.85 6.98 -18.12
C TYR A 32 -21.24 6.63 -19.48
N GLU A 33 -21.06 7.62 -20.35
CA GLU A 33 -20.57 7.42 -21.73
C GLU A 33 -19.04 7.56 -21.84
N VAL A 34 -18.39 8.20 -20.86
CA VAL A 34 -16.95 8.50 -20.86
C VAL A 34 -16.36 8.16 -19.49
N PHE A 35 -15.19 7.52 -19.52
CA PHE A 35 -14.41 7.18 -18.33
C PHE A 35 -12.97 7.62 -18.50
N ASP A 36 -12.43 8.27 -17.47
CA ASP A 36 -11.01 8.54 -17.34
C ASP A 36 -10.43 7.65 -16.24
N PHE A 37 -9.32 6.98 -16.55
CA PHE A 37 -8.62 6.13 -15.60
C PHE A 37 -7.47 6.89 -14.97
N MET A 38 -7.47 6.98 -13.64
CA MET A 38 -6.35 7.55 -12.88
C MET A 38 -5.42 6.44 -12.42
N ASP A 39 -4.12 6.60 -12.69
CA ASP A 39 -3.10 5.68 -12.21
C ASP A 39 -2.71 6.00 -10.76
N ALA A 40 -3.08 5.11 -9.84
CA ALA A 40 -2.69 5.16 -8.43
C ALA A 40 -1.57 4.16 -8.08
N SER A 41 -0.82 3.66 -9.07
CA SER A 41 0.26 2.67 -8.89
C SER A 41 1.37 3.09 -7.93
N ARG A 42 1.49 4.39 -7.62
CA ARG A 42 2.46 4.94 -6.64
C ARG A 42 1.80 5.50 -5.38
N GLY A 43 0.50 5.25 -5.19
CA GLY A 43 -0.29 5.83 -4.10
C GLY A 43 0.29 5.54 -2.71
N TYR A 44 0.88 4.36 -2.51
CA TYR A 44 1.49 3.97 -1.24
C TYR A 44 2.67 4.87 -0.84
N TYR A 45 3.53 5.25 -1.78
CA TYR A 45 4.66 6.17 -1.50
C TYR A 45 4.22 7.59 -1.11
N GLN A 46 2.99 7.97 -1.42
CA GLN A 46 2.44 9.30 -1.12
C GLN A 46 1.89 9.39 0.31
N ILE A 47 1.59 8.26 0.94
CA ILE A 47 1.05 8.19 2.30
C ILE A 47 2.21 8.02 3.28
N ARG A 48 2.37 8.99 4.19
CA ARG A 48 3.37 8.96 5.26
C ARG A 48 3.02 7.88 6.29
N MET A 49 4.02 7.12 6.70
CA MET A 49 3.90 6.22 7.84
C MET A 49 3.86 7.01 9.15
N LEU A 50 3.32 6.39 10.20
CA LEU A 50 3.48 6.92 11.54
C LEU A 50 4.97 6.82 11.92
N PRO A 51 5.55 7.83 12.59
CA PRO A 51 6.96 7.81 12.97
C PRO A 51 7.36 6.56 13.77
N GLU A 52 6.44 6.03 14.57
CA GLU A 52 6.61 4.83 15.40
C GLU A 52 6.65 3.52 14.59
N ASP A 53 6.19 3.55 13.34
CA ASP A 53 6.16 2.39 12.44
C ASP A 53 7.32 2.41 11.42
N GLU A 54 7.97 3.55 11.19
CA GLU A 54 9.08 3.66 10.23
C GLU A 54 10.21 2.67 10.57
N GLU A 55 10.63 2.61 11.83
CA GLU A 55 11.70 1.70 12.29
C GLU A 55 11.36 0.22 12.11
N LYS A 56 10.06 -0.15 12.11
CA LYS A 56 9.62 -1.55 11.90
C LYS A 56 9.82 -2.01 10.46
N THR A 57 10.03 -1.07 9.54
CA THR A 57 10.30 -1.34 8.12
C THR A 57 11.79 -1.31 7.79
N ALA A 58 12.67 -1.33 8.81
CA ALA A 58 14.11 -1.32 8.62
C ALA A 58 14.61 -2.53 7.83
N PHE A 59 15.59 -2.30 6.95
CA PHE A 59 16.27 -3.31 6.16
C PHE A 59 17.75 -2.95 5.99
N PHE A 60 18.57 -3.98 5.78
CA PHE A 60 20.00 -3.82 5.55
C PHE A 60 20.34 -3.84 4.07
N THR A 61 21.30 -3.01 3.70
CA THR A 61 21.96 -2.99 2.40
C THR A 61 23.48 -3.01 2.61
N GLU A 62 24.25 -3.14 1.54
CA GLU A 62 25.71 -2.97 1.58
C GLU A 62 26.16 -1.57 2.06
N TYR A 63 25.26 -0.58 2.00
CA TYR A 63 25.52 0.81 2.40
C TYR A 63 25.04 1.15 3.82
N GLY A 64 24.45 0.18 4.52
CA GLY A 64 23.95 0.37 5.88
C GLY A 64 22.47 0.01 6.06
N GLU A 65 21.94 0.41 7.20
CA GLU A 65 20.54 0.22 7.59
C GLU A 65 19.69 1.40 7.12
N PHE A 66 18.54 1.09 6.53
CA PHE A 66 17.59 2.07 6.03
C PHE A 66 16.18 1.67 6.45
N SER A 67 15.32 2.67 6.65
CA SER A 67 13.89 2.50 6.89
C SER A 67 13.08 3.31 5.87
N TRP A 68 11.80 2.95 5.70
CA TRP A 68 10.90 3.68 4.83
C TRP A 68 10.11 4.74 5.61
N LYS A 69 9.84 5.88 4.95
CA LYS A 69 9.04 6.99 5.51
C LYS A 69 7.58 7.01 5.03
N SER A 70 7.29 6.20 4.01
CA SER A 70 5.98 6.07 3.40
C SER A 70 5.64 4.60 3.24
N TYR A 71 4.35 4.28 3.18
CA TYR A 71 3.89 2.90 3.06
C TYR A 71 4.40 2.24 1.77
N LEU A 72 4.42 0.90 1.80
CA LEU A 72 4.87 0.04 0.72
C LEU A 72 3.77 -0.96 0.39
N LEU A 73 3.80 -1.49 -0.83
CA LEU A 73 3.01 -2.66 -1.13
C LEU A 73 3.63 -3.86 -0.40
N ALA A 74 2.90 -4.38 0.57
CA ALA A 74 3.22 -5.55 1.37
C ALA A 74 2.93 -6.86 0.62
#